data_AF-E5RGQ5-F1
#
_entry.id   AF-E5RGQ5-F1
#
_cell.length_a   1.000
_cell.length_b   1.000
_cell.length_c   1.000
_cell.angle_alpha   90.00
_cell.angle_beta   90.00
_cell.angle_gamma   90.00
#
_symmetry.space_group_name_H-M   'P 1'
#
loop_
_entity.id
_entity.type
_entity.pdbx_description
1 polymer ?
#
loop_
_entity_poly.entity_id
_entity_poly.type
_entity_poly.pdbx_seq_one_letter_code
_entity_poly.pdbx_strand_id
1 'polypeptide(L)' 'MLQINQMFSVQLSLGEQTWESEGSSIKKAQQAVANKALTESTLPKPVQKPPKSNVNNNPGSIT' A
#
# COMPACT_ATOMS: atom_id res chain seq x y z
N MET A 1 -14.81 -15.43 30.91
CA MET A 1 -13.54 -15.41 30.15
C MET A 1 -13.20 -13.96 29.86
N LEU A 2 -12.11 -13.43 30.40
CA LEU A 2 -11.57 -12.15 29.96
C LEU A 2 -10.87 -12.41 28.62
N GLN A 3 -11.46 -11.93 27.52
CA GLN A 3 -10.77 -11.97 26.23
C GLN A 3 -9.66 -10.91 26.29
N ILE A 4 -8.42 -11.36 26.46
CA ILE A 4 -7.23 -10.51 26.37
C ILE A 4 -7.06 -10.14 24.89
N ASN A 5 -7.72 -9.08 24.46
CA ASN A 5 -7.49 -8.48 23.14
C ASN A 5 -6.15 -7.74 23.21
N GLN A 6 -5.07 -8.41 22.80
CA GLN A 6 -3.79 -7.73 22.60
C GLN A 6 -3.94 -6.71 21.46
N MET A 7 -3.89 -5.43 21.83
CA MET A 7 -3.82 -4.32 20.90
C MET A 7 -2.38 -4.10 20.48
N PHE A 8 -2.17 -4.01 19.17
CA PHE A 8 -0.89 -3.70 18.58
C PHE A 8 -0.98 -2.29 18.00
N SER A 9 -0.11 -1.40 18.46
CA SER A 9 0.11 -0.10 17.85
C SER A 9 1.28 -0.18 16.87
N VAL A 10 1.18 0.53 15.75
CA VAL A 10 2.26 0.67 14.79
C VAL A 10 2.33 2.10 14.28
N GLN A 11 3.56 2.57 14.06
CA GLN A 11 3.84 3.86 13.44
C GLN A 11 4.53 3.62 12.09
N LEU A 12 4.05 4.30 11.06
CA LEU A 12 4.65 4.35 9.73
C LEU A 12 5.22 5.75 9.49
N SER A 13 6.51 5.84 9.17
CA SER A 13 7.18 7.11 8.87
C SER A 13 7.64 7.12 7.41
N LEU A 14 7.33 8.20 6.68
CA LEU A 14 7.77 8.43 5.30
C LEU A 14 8.28 9.86 5.16
N GLY A 15 9.60 10.02 5.11
CA GLY A 15 10.23 11.34 5.13
C GLY A 15 9.88 12.09 6.42
N GLU A 16 9.22 13.24 6.28
CA GLU A 16 8.76 14.08 7.40
C GLU A 16 7.34 13.72 7.88
N GLN A 17 6.63 12.83 7.18
CA GLN A 17 5.27 12.43 7.53
C GLN A 17 5.27 11.18 8.41
N THR A 18 4.38 11.15 9.40
CA THR A 18 4.18 10.01 10.30
C THR A 18 2.70 9.69 10.44
N TRP A 19 2.37 8.40 10.47
CA TRP A 19 1.02 7.90 10.68
C TRP A 19 1.06 6.82 11.75
N GLU A 20 0.06 6.84 12.63
CA GLU A 20 -0.10 5.85 13.69
C GLU A 20 -1.47 5.18 13.58
N SER A 21 -1.51 3.88 13.85
CA SER A 21 -2.75 3.13 13.98
C SER A 21 -2.62 1.91 14.89
N GLU A 22 -3.76 1.38 15.32
CA GLU A 22 -3.86 0.22 16.20
C GLU A 22 -4.65 -0.92 15.53
N GLY A 23 -4.42 -2.15 15.98
CA GLY A 23 -5.17 -3.31 15.52
C GLY A 23 -5.11 -4.50 16.45
N SER A 24 -6.08 -5.41 16.30
CA SER A 24 -6.16 -6.68 17.06
C SER A 24 -5.08 -7.70 16.66
N SER A 25 -4.21 -7.34 15.72
CA SER A 25 -3.03 -8.09 15.31
C SER A 25 -2.05 -7.12 14.66
N ILE A 26 -0.74 -7.42 14.71
CA ILE A 26 0.29 -6.61 14.06
C ILE A 26 -0.02 -6.36 12.57
N LYS A 27 -0.53 -7.37 11.85
CA LYS A 27 -0.92 -7.25 10.43
C LYS A 27 -2.09 -6.29 10.22
N LYS A 28 -3.10 -6.34 11.09
CA LYS A 28 -4.23 -5.40 11.03
C LYS A 28 -3.79 -3.97 11.32
N ALA A 29 -2.93 -3.79 12.32
CA ALA A 29 -2.36 -2.48 12.64
C ALA A 29 -1.52 -1.95 11.46
N GLN A 30 -0.70 -2.80 10.83
CA GLN A 30 0.08 -2.45 9.64
C GLN A 30 -0.81 -2.06 8.45
N GLN A 31 -1.87 -2.82 8.19
CA GLN A 31 -2.80 -2.53 7.10
C GLN A 31 -3.55 -1.21 7.37
N ALA A 32 -4.00 -0.99 8.61
CA ALA A 32 -4.69 0.23 8.99
C ALA A 32 -3.80 1.47 8.85
N VAL A 33 -2.53 1.41 9.30
CA VAL A 33 -1.59 2.52 9.14
C VAL A 33 -1.23 2.77 7.68
N ALA A 34 -1.09 1.70 6.86
CA ALA A 34 -0.83 1.83 5.43
C ALA A 34 -2.00 2.50 4.71
N ASN A 35 -3.24 2.12 5.02
CA ASN A 35 -4.44 2.77 4.46
C ASN A 35 -4.50 4.24 4.88
N LYS A 36 -4.23 4.53 6.16
CA LYS A 36 -4.19 5.90 6.68
C LYS A 36 -3.16 6.76 5.94
N ALA A 37 -1.96 6.21 5.74
CA ALA A 37 -0.92 6.87 4.95
C ALA A 37 -1.37 7.08 3.50
N LEU A 38 -2.04 6.12 2.86
CA LEU A 38 -2.54 6.29 1.49
C LEU A 38 -3.64 7.35 1.35
N THR A 39 -4.46 7.54 2.39
CA THR A 39 -5.55 8.55 2.38
C THR A 39 -5.08 9.94 2.79
N GLU A 40 -4.15 10.03 3.74
CA GLU A 40 -3.65 11.30 4.29
C GLU A 40 -2.39 11.80 3.56
N SER A 41 -1.66 10.91 2.89
CA SER A 41 -0.51 11.32 2.07
C SER A 41 -0.99 12.10 0.87
N THR A 42 -0.46 13.32 0.74
CA THR A 42 -0.62 14.20 -0.41
C THR A 42 0.41 13.90 -1.50
N LEU A 43 1.21 12.84 -1.33
CA LEU A 43 2.23 12.48 -2.31
C LEU A 43 1.57 12.15 -3.65
N PRO A 44 2.16 12.61 -4.76
CA PRO A 44 1.64 12.31 -6.08
C PRO A 44 1.62 10.80 -6.28
N LYS A 45 0.47 10.27 -6.72
CA LYS A 45 0.39 8.86 -7.09
C LYS A 45 1.45 8.56 -8.13
N PRO A 46 2.22 7.47 -7.99
CA PRO A 46 3.19 7.10 -9.00
C PRO A 46 2.48 7.02 -10.35
N VAL A 47 3.01 7.76 -11.33
CA VAL A 47 2.48 7.81 -12.68
C VAL A 47 2.34 6.38 -13.19
N GLN A 48 1.15 6.02 -13.66
CA GLN A 48 0.90 4.70 -14.21
C GLN A 48 1.94 4.47 -15.31
N LYS A 49 2.71 3.38 -15.21
CA LYS A 49 3.71 3.06 -16.23
C LYS A 49 3.01 3.12 -17.59
N PRO A 50 3.58 3.83 -18.59
CA PRO A 50 2.97 3.85 -19.91
C PRO A 50 2.75 2.41 -20.36
N PRO A 51 1.58 2.09 -20.95
CA PRO A 51 1.35 0.76 -21.48
C PRO A 51 2.52 0.42 -22.38
N LYS A 52 3.16 -0.74 -22.15
CA LYS A 52 4.20 -1.24 -23.05
C LYS A 52 3.54 -1.28 -24.42
N SER A 53 3.95 -0.37 -25.29
CA SER A 53 3.52 -0.36 -26.67
C SER A 53 4.09 -1.63 -27.28
N ASN A 54 3.31 -2.71 -27.24
CA ASN A 54 3.60 -3.94 -27.97
C ASN A 54 3.32 -3.65 -29.44
N VAL A 55 4.05 -2.72 -30.05
CA VAL A 55 4.19 -2.67 -31.50
C VAL A 55 5.15 -3.80 -31.87
N ASN A 56 4.68 -5.03 -31.72
CA ASN A 56 5.30 -6.16 -32.36
C ASN A 56 4.94 -6.07 -33.85
N ASN A 57 5.69 -5.25 -34.60
CA ASN A 57 5.68 -5.25 -36.05
C ASN A 57 6.34 -6.54 -36.56
N ASN A 58 5.84 -7.71 -36.18
CA ASN A 58 6.27 -8.96 -36.79
C ASN A 58 5.32 -9.25 -37.96
N PRO A 59 5.74 -9.08 -39.23
CA PRO A 59 4.89 -9.34 -40.40
C PRO A 59 4.64 -10.85 -40.65
N GLY A 60 4.69 -11.70 -39.62
CA GLY A 60 4.76 -13.16 -39.80
C GLY A 60 4.11 -14.03 -38.72
N SER A 61 3.15 -13.53 -37.94
CA SER A 61 2.46 -14.41 -36.98
C SER A 61 1.38 -15.26 -37.66
N ILE A 62 1.80 -16.36 -38.32
CA ILE A 62 0.96 -17.53 -38.55
C ILE A 62 1.19 -18.49 -37.39
N THR A 63 0.18 -18.64 -36.54
CA THR A 63 -0.36 -19.90 -35.94
C THR A 63 -1.29 -19.53 -34.79
#